data_AF-A0A520C4W4-F1
#
_entry.id   AF-A0A520C4W4-F1
#
_cell.length_a   1.000
_cell.length_b   1.000
_cell.length_c   1.000
_cell.angle_alpha   90.00
_cell.angle_beta   90.00
_cell.angle_gamma   90.00
#
_symmetry.space_group_name_H-M   'P 1'
#
loop_
_entity.id
_entity.type
_entity.pdbx_description
1 polymer ?
#
loop_
_entity_poly.entity_id
_entity_poly.type
_entity_poly.pdbx_seq_one_letter_code
_entity_poly.pdbx_strand_id
1 'polypeptide(L)'
;MKHWIEAARLRTLPLSVSGIILGSMYALAYPTQNVLTPTEVFNWQLFGFALLTTLGLQILSNFANDYGDGIKGTDNEHRIGPKRAIQSGVISAAAMKRAIVITSFLTFVSATLLIYFAFGVDYIWYSIIFLILGILAIISAIRYTVGNTAYGYSGYGDLFVFVFFGLVSTLGVNFLYSKEFDWILVLPAVAIGFLSVGVLNLNNMRDYESDKMSNKNTVVVKIGVEAAKKYHYFLIIGAMLLVLIFAIYICFFCS
;
A
#
# COMPACT_ATOMS: atom_id res chain seq x y z
N MET A 1 2.63 2.84 -25.03
CA MET A 1 3.45 2.46 -23.85
C MET A 1 3.60 3.59 -22.83
N LYS A 2 4.07 4.79 -23.21
CA LYS A 2 4.27 5.94 -22.29
C LYS A 2 3.07 6.24 -21.38
N HIS A 3 1.86 6.36 -21.95
CA HIS A 3 0.64 6.67 -21.18
C HIS A 3 0.26 5.61 -20.13
N TRP A 4 0.56 4.33 -20.38
CA TRP A 4 0.32 3.26 -19.40
C TRP A 4 1.29 3.33 -18.23
N ILE A 5 2.54 3.72 -18.48
CA ILE A 5 3.56 3.95 -17.44
C ILE A 5 3.18 5.16 -16.57
N GLU A 6 2.68 6.23 -17.20
CA GLU A 6 2.15 7.40 -16.51
C GLU A 6 0.92 7.03 -15.65
N ALA A 7 0.00 6.25 -16.20
CA ALA A 7 -1.19 5.76 -15.48
C ALA A 7 -0.83 4.83 -14.30
N ALA A 8 0.27 4.09 -14.39
CA ALA A 8 0.80 3.27 -13.30
C ALA A 8 1.40 4.09 -12.15
N ARG A 9 1.66 5.40 -12.37
CA ARG A 9 2.17 6.38 -11.41
C ARG A 9 3.42 5.90 -10.68
N LEU A 10 4.53 5.76 -11.42
CA LEU A 10 5.82 5.30 -10.88
C LEU A 10 6.26 6.01 -9.58
N ARG A 11 5.87 7.28 -9.39
CA ARG A 11 6.19 8.06 -8.17
C ARG A 11 5.55 7.52 -6.89
N THR A 12 4.50 6.70 -6.98
CA THR A 12 3.86 6.06 -5.81
C THR A 12 4.43 4.68 -5.50
N LEU A 13 5.22 4.09 -6.41
CA LEU A 13 5.77 2.75 -6.22
C LEU A 13 6.75 2.64 -5.03
N PRO A 14 7.61 3.64 -4.73
CA PRO A 14 8.47 3.58 -3.55
C PRO A 14 7.70 3.30 -2.27
N LEU A 15 6.51 3.91 -2.12
CA LEU A 15 5.64 3.71 -0.97
C LEU A 15 5.20 2.25 -0.80
N SER A 16 4.81 1.61 -1.91
CA SER A 16 4.34 0.22 -1.90
C SER A 16 5.44 -0.79 -1.58
N VAL A 17 6.70 -0.48 -1.93
CA VAL A 17 7.83 -1.39 -1.71
C VAL A 17 8.54 -1.17 -0.38
N SER A 18 8.39 0.00 0.27
CA SER A 18 9.08 0.30 1.54
C SER A 18 8.83 -0.74 2.62
N GLY A 19 7.57 -1.12 2.86
CA GLY A 19 7.23 -2.12 3.87
C GLY A 19 7.77 -3.51 3.53
N ILE A 20 7.67 -3.90 2.26
CA ILE A 20 8.23 -5.17 1.76
C ILE A 20 9.74 -5.22 1.99
N ILE A 21 10.47 -4.16 1.62
CA ILE A 21 11.92 -4.10 1.81
C ILE A 21 12.24 -4.17 3.31
N LEU A 22 11.61 -3.35 4.14
CA LEU A 22 11.92 -3.30 5.57
C LEU A 22 11.65 -4.65 6.27
N GLY A 23 10.48 -5.25 6.08
CA GLY A 23 10.13 -6.52 6.71
C GLY A 23 10.99 -7.69 6.22
N SER A 24 11.41 -7.67 4.94
CA SER A 24 12.29 -8.68 4.38
C SER A 24 13.74 -8.52 4.86
N MET A 25 14.23 -7.28 4.97
CA MET A 25 15.57 -7.03 5.53
C MET A 25 15.62 -7.35 7.01
N TYR A 26 14.53 -7.14 7.76
CA TYR A 26 14.43 -7.60 9.13
C TYR A 26 14.56 -9.13 9.23
N ALA A 27 13.87 -9.87 8.36
CA ALA A 27 14.01 -11.33 8.30
C ALA A 27 15.42 -11.79 7.92
N LEU A 28 16.15 -11.01 7.11
CA LEU A 28 17.53 -11.30 6.74
C LEU A 28 18.53 -11.00 7.87
N ALA A 29 18.20 -10.06 8.76
CA ALA A 29 19.10 -9.60 9.81
C ALA A 29 18.94 -10.38 11.12
N TYR A 30 17.74 -10.89 11.43
CA TYR A 30 17.43 -11.51 12.71
C TYR A 30 17.04 -13.00 12.58
N PRO A 31 17.51 -13.86 13.51
CA PRO A 31 17.09 -15.24 13.55
C PRO A 31 15.64 -15.36 14.04
N THR A 32 15.05 -16.53 13.86
CA THR A 32 13.77 -16.89 14.49
C THR A 32 14.01 -17.82 15.68
N GLN A 33 12.96 -18.19 16.41
CA GLN A 33 13.08 -19.17 17.50
C GLN A 33 13.59 -20.53 17.00
N ASN A 34 13.26 -20.88 15.74
CA ASN A 34 13.54 -22.19 15.16
C ASN A 34 14.69 -22.19 14.14
N VAL A 35 15.03 -21.03 13.58
CA VAL A 35 16.08 -20.87 12.56
C VAL A 35 17.09 -19.86 13.07
N LEU A 36 18.21 -20.37 13.57
CA LEU A 36 19.25 -19.57 14.23
C LEU A 36 20.16 -18.83 13.25
N THR A 37 20.13 -19.20 11.97
CA THR A 37 20.90 -18.55 10.91
C THR A 37 20.00 -17.64 10.08
N PRO A 38 20.10 -16.30 10.20
CA PRO A 38 19.18 -15.36 9.52
C PRO A 38 19.12 -15.52 7.99
N THR A 39 20.23 -15.91 7.36
CA THR A 39 20.26 -16.16 5.91
C THR A 39 19.44 -17.37 5.47
N GLU A 40 19.10 -18.26 6.40
CA GLU A 40 18.21 -19.40 6.16
C GLU A 40 16.73 -19.02 6.36
N VAL A 41 16.46 -17.92 7.07
CA VAL A 41 15.11 -17.35 7.22
C VAL A 41 14.70 -16.63 5.93
N PHE A 42 15.62 -15.86 5.35
CA PHE A 42 15.37 -15.08 4.15
C PHE A 42 15.38 -15.94 2.88
N ASN A 43 14.51 -15.60 1.92
CA ASN A 43 14.41 -16.28 0.64
C ASN A 43 14.22 -15.28 -0.52
N TRP A 44 15.14 -15.30 -1.50
CA TRP A 44 15.11 -14.40 -2.66
C TRP A 44 13.89 -14.58 -3.56
N GLN A 45 13.37 -15.81 -3.68
CA GLN A 45 12.17 -16.09 -4.46
C GLN A 45 10.95 -15.47 -3.80
N LEU A 46 10.80 -15.58 -2.47
CA LEU A 46 9.75 -14.90 -1.73
C LEU A 46 9.88 -13.38 -1.85
N PHE A 47 11.10 -12.84 -1.79
CA PHE A 47 11.33 -11.40 -1.95
C PHE A 47 10.89 -10.90 -3.33
N GLY A 48 11.24 -11.63 -4.40
CA GLY A 48 10.83 -11.31 -5.76
C GLY A 48 9.31 -11.32 -5.94
N PHE A 49 8.62 -12.35 -5.44
CA PHE A 49 7.16 -12.44 -5.50
C PHE A 49 6.46 -11.41 -4.61
N ALA A 50 7.02 -11.06 -3.45
CA ALA A 50 6.48 -10.01 -2.58
C ALA A 50 6.54 -8.64 -3.26
N LEU A 51 7.68 -8.31 -3.90
CA LEU A 51 7.82 -7.11 -4.71
C LEU A 51 6.86 -7.08 -5.89
N LEU A 52 6.77 -8.19 -6.65
CA LEU A 52 5.86 -8.29 -7.78
C LEU A 52 4.40 -8.09 -7.36
N THR A 53 4.01 -8.71 -6.24
CA THR A 53 2.65 -8.62 -5.69
C THR A 53 2.32 -7.21 -5.23
N THR A 54 3.19 -6.55 -4.45
CA THR A 54 2.92 -5.18 -3.96
C THR A 54 2.88 -4.17 -5.11
N LEU A 55 3.76 -4.31 -6.10
CA LEU A 55 3.75 -3.47 -7.30
C LEU A 55 2.47 -3.70 -8.11
N GLY A 56 2.04 -4.94 -8.27
CA GLY A 56 0.77 -5.29 -8.93
C GLY A 56 -0.43 -4.64 -8.22
N LEU A 57 -0.51 -4.73 -6.89
CA LEU A 57 -1.55 -4.08 -6.09
C LEU A 57 -1.53 -2.55 -6.22
N GLN A 58 -0.33 -1.94 -6.22
CA GLN A 58 -0.19 -0.50 -6.37
C GLN A 58 -0.60 -0.01 -7.76
N ILE A 59 -0.21 -0.73 -8.81
CA ILE A 59 -0.63 -0.43 -10.19
C ILE A 59 -2.14 -0.61 -10.33
N LEU A 60 -2.70 -1.69 -9.79
CA LEU A 60 -4.13 -1.95 -9.77
C LEU A 60 -4.90 -0.80 -9.11
N SER A 61 -4.46 -0.35 -7.94
CA SER A 61 -5.06 0.78 -7.22
C SER A 61 -5.00 2.07 -8.05
N ASN A 62 -3.87 2.32 -8.74
CA ASN A 62 -3.73 3.50 -9.60
C ASN A 62 -4.66 3.46 -10.82
N PHE A 63 -4.81 2.30 -11.47
CA PHE A 63 -5.75 2.12 -12.59
C PHE A 63 -7.20 2.22 -12.14
N ALA A 64 -7.55 1.59 -11.01
CA ALA A 64 -8.88 1.69 -10.42
C ALA A 64 -9.22 3.13 -10.02
N ASN A 65 -8.25 3.88 -9.52
CA ASN A 65 -8.40 5.30 -9.20
C ASN A 65 -8.68 6.14 -10.44
N ASP A 66 -7.90 5.99 -11.52
CA ASP A 66 -8.11 6.70 -12.79
C ASP A 66 -9.47 6.35 -13.41
N TYR A 67 -9.86 5.06 -13.37
CA TYR A 67 -11.17 4.60 -13.83
C TYR A 67 -12.33 5.16 -13.00
N GLY A 68 -12.27 5.02 -11.68
CA GLY A 68 -13.35 5.42 -10.78
C GLY A 68 -13.58 6.93 -10.79
N ASP A 69 -12.51 7.72 -10.66
CA ASP A 69 -12.59 9.19 -10.60
C ASP A 69 -12.91 9.77 -11.99
N GLY A 70 -12.44 9.15 -13.08
CA GLY A 70 -12.79 9.52 -14.45
C GLY A 70 -14.26 9.27 -14.82
N ILE A 71 -14.83 8.12 -14.42
CA ILE A 71 -16.26 7.82 -14.66
C ILE A 71 -17.18 8.70 -13.81
N LYS A 72 -16.76 9.05 -12.58
CA LYS A 72 -17.53 9.92 -11.68
C LYS A 72 -17.44 11.41 -12.01
N GLY A 73 -16.52 11.82 -12.89
CA GLY A 73 -16.28 13.22 -13.21
C GLY A 73 -15.53 14.00 -12.12
N THR A 74 -14.93 13.30 -11.16
CA THR A 74 -14.09 13.88 -10.10
C THR A 74 -12.80 14.44 -10.69
N ASP A 75 -12.25 13.78 -11.71
CA ASP A 75 -11.14 14.32 -12.49
C ASP A 75 -11.66 15.33 -13.53
N ASN A 76 -11.84 16.58 -13.11
CA ASN A 76 -12.33 17.70 -13.94
C ASN A 76 -11.27 18.80 -14.13
N GLU A 77 -11.63 19.88 -14.83
CA GLU A 77 -10.73 20.99 -15.16
C GLU A 77 -10.17 21.73 -13.93
N HIS A 78 -10.83 21.61 -12.77
CA HIS A 78 -10.39 22.22 -11.53
C HIS A 78 -9.34 21.38 -10.77
N ARG A 79 -8.91 20.24 -11.31
CA ARG A 79 -7.86 19.40 -10.74
C ARG A 79 -6.48 20.06 -10.88
N ILE A 80 -5.78 20.23 -9.76
CA ILE A 80 -4.42 20.79 -9.71
C ILE A 80 -3.35 19.70 -9.94
N GLY A 81 -3.62 18.47 -9.51
CA GLY A 81 -2.71 17.33 -9.74
C GLY A 81 -2.50 16.97 -11.23
N PRO A 82 -1.59 16.02 -11.54
CA PRO A 82 -1.35 15.60 -12.92
C PRO A 82 -2.65 15.14 -13.61
N LYS A 83 -2.81 15.52 -14.89
CA LYS A 83 -3.94 15.06 -15.72
C LYS A 83 -4.00 13.54 -15.74
N ARG A 84 -5.21 13.00 -15.58
CA ARG A 84 -5.44 11.54 -15.62
C ARG A 84 -5.52 11.00 -17.04
N ALA A 85 -5.27 9.71 -17.19
CA ALA A 85 -5.23 9.08 -18.51
C ALA A 85 -6.62 9.00 -19.16
N ILE A 86 -7.66 8.72 -18.38
CA ILE A 86 -9.04 8.77 -18.87
C ILE A 86 -9.50 10.22 -19.07
N GLN A 87 -9.20 11.10 -18.10
CA GLN A 87 -9.57 12.51 -18.17
C GLN A 87 -9.02 13.20 -19.44
N SER A 88 -7.79 12.88 -19.83
CA SER A 88 -7.17 13.43 -21.04
C SER A 88 -7.60 12.74 -22.34
N GLY A 89 -8.39 11.65 -22.26
CA GLY A 89 -8.83 10.86 -23.41
C GLY A 89 -7.76 9.96 -24.03
N VAL A 90 -6.53 9.95 -23.50
CA VAL A 90 -5.42 9.15 -24.06
C VAL A 90 -5.58 7.65 -23.82
N ILE A 91 -6.38 7.26 -22.81
CA ILE A 91 -6.81 5.88 -22.57
C ILE A 91 -8.33 5.86 -22.42
N SER A 92 -9.02 5.01 -23.18
CA SER A 92 -10.47 4.86 -23.04
C SER A 92 -10.85 4.14 -21.75
N ALA A 93 -12.02 4.45 -21.20
CA ALA A 93 -12.54 3.78 -20.01
C ALA A 93 -12.64 2.25 -20.18
N ALA A 94 -13.03 1.78 -21.37
CA ALA A 94 -13.09 0.35 -21.68
C ALA A 94 -11.70 -0.30 -21.65
N ALA A 95 -10.67 0.37 -22.17
CA ALA A 95 -9.29 -0.12 -22.11
C ALA A 95 -8.78 -0.15 -20.65
N MET A 96 -9.03 0.89 -19.86
CA MET A 96 -8.64 0.93 -18.44
C MET A 96 -9.34 -0.18 -17.64
N LYS A 97 -10.63 -0.44 -17.88
CA LYS A 97 -11.36 -1.54 -17.23
C LYS A 97 -10.74 -2.90 -17.56
N ARG A 98 -10.34 -3.14 -18.81
CA ARG A 98 -9.61 -4.36 -19.21
C ARG A 98 -8.28 -4.47 -18.49
N ALA A 99 -7.53 -3.37 -18.39
CA ALA A 99 -6.26 -3.34 -17.66
C ALA A 99 -6.45 -3.69 -16.17
N ILE A 100 -7.47 -3.14 -15.51
CA ILE A 100 -7.82 -3.49 -14.12
C ILE A 100 -8.06 -5.00 -13.97
N VAL A 101 -8.82 -5.63 -14.87
CA VAL A 101 -9.08 -7.08 -14.82
C VAL A 101 -7.79 -7.88 -14.98
N ILE A 102 -6.96 -7.55 -15.99
CA ILE A 102 -5.70 -8.24 -16.25
C ILE A 102 -4.74 -8.07 -15.06
N THR A 103 -4.55 -6.85 -14.57
CA THR A 103 -3.67 -6.58 -13.43
C THR A 103 -4.17 -7.27 -12.16
N SER A 104 -5.50 -7.32 -11.93
CA SER A 104 -6.08 -8.06 -10.80
C SER A 104 -5.75 -9.55 -10.88
N PHE A 105 -5.92 -10.16 -12.05
CA PHE A 105 -5.62 -11.57 -12.27
C PHE A 105 -4.12 -11.87 -12.07
N LEU A 106 -3.23 -11.09 -12.70
CA LEU A 106 -1.79 -11.27 -12.55
C LEU A 106 -1.31 -11.08 -11.10
N THR A 107 -1.88 -10.09 -10.41
CA THR A 107 -1.58 -9.84 -8.99
C THR A 107 -2.07 -11.00 -8.12
N PHE A 108 -3.26 -11.54 -8.38
CA PHE A 108 -3.78 -12.70 -7.67
C PHE A 108 -2.92 -13.95 -7.87
N VAL A 109 -2.47 -14.21 -9.11
CA VAL A 109 -1.56 -15.31 -9.41
C VAL A 109 -0.23 -15.12 -8.66
N SER A 110 0.36 -13.92 -8.71
CA SER A 110 1.59 -13.59 -7.98
C SER A 110 1.43 -13.78 -6.47
N ALA A 111 0.33 -13.31 -5.88
CA ALA A 111 0.03 -13.49 -4.47
C ALA A 111 -0.14 -14.96 -4.09
N THR A 112 -0.83 -15.74 -4.93
CA THR A 112 -1.03 -17.18 -4.71
C THR A 112 0.30 -17.93 -4.74
N LEU A 113 1.17 -17.62 -5.70
CA LEU A 113 2.52 -18.19 -5.78
C LEU A 113 3.38 -17.80 -4.57
N LEU A 114 3.34 -16.52 -4.17
CA LEU A 114 4.03 -16.04 -2.96
C LEU A 114 3.63 -16.85 -1.73
N ILE A 115 2.32 -17.02 -1.51
CA ILE A 115 1.75 -17.75 -0.38
C ILE A 115 2.15 -19.23 -0.45
N TYR A 116 2.03 -19.85 -1.62
CA TYR A 116 2.43 -21.24 -1.83
C TYR A 116 3.90 -21.47 -1.49
N PHE A 117 4.81 -20.61 -1.97
CA PHE A 117 6.24 -20.75 -1.67
C PHE A 117 6.57 -20.41 -0.21
N ALA A 118 5.79 -19.56 0.46
CA ALA A 118 6.03 -19.17 1.85
C ALA A 118 5.62 -20.26 2.85
N PHE A 119 4.51 -20.94 2.58
CA PHE A 119 3.82 -21.81 3.53
C PHE A 119 3.68 -23.27 3.10
N GLY A 120 3.64 -23.53 1.79
CA GLY A 120 3.45 -24.87 1.24
C GLY A 120 2.23 -25.59 1.82
N VAL A 121 2.36 -26.91 1.96
CA VAL A 121 1.35 -27.78 2.60
C VAL A 121 1.45 -27.77 4.13
N ASP A 122 2.63 -27.46 4.66
CA ASP A 122 2.94 -27.55 6.10
C ASP A 122 2.21 -26.48 6.91
N TYR A 123 1.91 -25.32 6.31
CA TYR A 123 1.25 -24.18 6.96
C TYR A 123 -0.07 -23.78 6.30
N ILE A 124 -0.93 -24.77 6.01
CA ILE A 124 -2.19 -24.56 5.26
C ILE A 124 -3.09 -23.46 5.84
N TRP A 125 -3.17 -23.34 7.17
CA TRP A 125 -3.98 -22.30 7.83
C TRP A 125 -3.43 -20.90 7.57
N TYR A 126 -2.11 -20.73 7.56
CA TYR A 126 -1.49 -19.45 7.19
C TYR A 126 -1.73 -19.15 5.71
N SER A 127 -1.67 -20.16 4.84
CA SER A 127 -2.02 -20.01 3.43
C SER A 127 -3.45 -19.48 3.24
N ILE A 128 -4.43 -20.03 3.96
CA ILE A 128 -5.83 -19.59 3.89
C ILE A 128 -5.96 -18.13 4.37
N ILE A 129 -5.37 -17.79 5.51
CA ILE A 129 -5.44 -16.43 6.07
C ILE A 129 -4.82 -15.41 5.10
N PHE A 130 -3.64 -15.68 4.57
CA PHE A 130 -2.97 -14.79 3.63
C PHE A 130 -3.68 -14.72 2.28
N LEU A 131 -4.33 -15.80 1.84
CA LEU A 131 -5.13 -15.78 0.62
C LEU A 131 -6.35 -14.88 0.79
N ILE A 132 -7.05 -14.97 1.92
CA ILE A 132 -8.15 -14.06 2.27
C ILE A 132 -7.63 -12.62 2.31
N LEU A 133 -6.49 -12.37 2.96
CA LEU A 133 -5.87 -11.05 3.04
C LEU A 133 -5.51 -10.49 1.65
N GLY A 134 -4.96 -11.33 0.76
CA GLY A 134 -4.65 -10.95 -0.62
C GLY A 134 -5.89 -10.62 -1.44
N ILE A 135 -6.97 -11.40 -1.31
CA ILE A 135 -8.26 -11.09 -1.95
C ILE A 135 -8.83 -9.77 -1.41
N LEU A 136 -8.79 -9.56 -0.09
CA LEU A 136 -9.22 -8.30 0.52
C LEU A 136 -8.38 -7.12 0.06
N ALA A 137 -7.08 -7.28 -0.16
CA ALA A 137 -6.21 -6.23 -0.69
C ALA A 137 -6.59 -5.85 -2.13
N ILE A 138 -6.86 -6.82 -3.01
CA ILE A 138 -7.34 -6.57 -4.38
C ILE A 138 -8.70 -5.86 -4.35
N ILE A 139 -9.65 -6.35 -3.55
CA ILE A 139 -10.96 -5.73 -3.39
C ILE A 139 -10.82 -4.29 -2.87
N SER A 140 -9.95 -4.06 -1.89
CA SER A 140 -9.70 -2.74 -1.32
C SER A 140 -9.12 -1.80 -2.39
N ALA A 141 -8.11 -2.23 -3.14
CA ALA A 141 -7.53 -1.45 -4.23
C ALA A 141 -8.57 -0.99 -5.26
N ILE A 142 -9.56 -1.83 -5.58
CA ILE A 142 -10.63 -1.51 -6.53
C ILE A 142 -11.71 -0.62 -5.88
N ARG A 143 -12.23 -1.01 -4.72
CA ARG A 143 -13.32 -0.31 -4.01
C ARG A 143 -12.88 1.01 -3.38
N TYR A 144 -11.59 1.36 -3.43
CA TYR A 144 -11.10 2.67 -3.04
C TYR A 144 -11.81 3.79 -3.81
N THR A 145 -12.01 3.61 -5.12
CA THR A 145 -12.64 4.61 -6.01
C THR A 145 -13.80 4.07 -6.83
N VAL A 146 -13.82 2.76 -7.12
CA VAL A 146 -14.83 2.15 -8.00
C VAL A 146 -16.07 1.75 -7.20
N GLY A 147 -17.25 2.10 -7.73
CA GLY A 147 -18.56 1.79 -7.16
C GLY A 147 -19.19 2.92 -6.34
N ASN A 148 -20.47 2.76 -6.00
CA ASN A 148 -21.28 3.77 -5.31
C ASN A 148 -20.87 3.97 -3.84
N THR A 149 -20.28 2.96 -3.21
CA THR A 149 -19.80 2.99 -1.82
C THR A 149 -18.27 3.07 -1.74
N ALA A 150 -17.65 3.78 -2.67
CA ALA A 150 -16.19 3.85 -2.73
C ALA A 150 -15.64 4.53 -1.46
N TYR A 151 -14.88 3.80 -0.66
CA TYR A 151 -14.52 4.25 0.69
C TYR A 151 -13.50 5.41 0.69
N GLY A 152 -12.78 5.61 -0.43
CA GLY A 152 -11.94 6.79 -0.64
C GLY A 152 -12.72 8.11 -0.66
N TYR A 153 -14.04 8.05 -0.88
CA TYR A 153 -14.95 9.21 -0.83
C TYR A 153 -15.55 9.42 0.57
N SER A 154 -15.33 8.47 1.48
CA SER A 154 -15.92 8.47 2.83
C SER A 154 -14.91 8.80 3.93
N GLY A 155 -13.66 9.11 3.57
CA GLY A 155 -12.60 9.47 4.51
C GLY A 155 -11.90 8.28 5.17
N TYR A 156 -12.14 7.06 4.71
CA TYR A 156 -11.45 5.87 5.20
C TYR A 156 -10.10 5.63 4.52
N GLY A 157 -9.72 6.43 3.51
CA GLY A 157 -8.51 6.22 2.74
C GLY A 157 -7.25 6.13 3.59
N ASP A 158 -7.08 7.04 4.55
CA ASP A 158 -5.94 7.09 5.46
C ASP A 158 -5.81 5.82 6.30
N LEU A 159 -6.93 5.28 6.82
CA LEU A 159 -6.94 4.02 7.58
C LEU A 159 -6.47 2.85 6.72
N PHE A 160 -7.00 2.72 5.50
CA PHE A 160 -6.62 1.62 4.61
C PHE A 160 -5.16 1.75 4.15
N VAL A 161 -4.69 2.96 3.84
CA VAL A 161 -3.28 3.19 3.50
C VAL A 161 -2.38 2.81 4.68
N PHE A 162 -2.71 3.25 5.89
CA PHE A 162 -1.96 2.89 7.11
C PHE A 162 -1.87 1.37 7.31
N VAL A 163 -3.00 0.67 7.23
CA VAL A 163 -3.08 -0.78 7.44
C VAL A 163 -2.33 -1.53 6.34
N PHE A 164 -2.60 -1.26 5.06
CA PHE A 164 -2.05 -2.06 3.97
C PHE A 164 -0.58 -1.74 3.67
N PHE A 165 -0.20 -0.44 3.63
CA PHE A 165 1.16 -0.04 3.29
C PHE A 165 2.11 -0.11 4.49
N GLY A 166 1.61 0.15 5.71
CA GLY A 166 2.39 0.04 6.93
C GLY A 166 2.39 -1.38 7.48
N LEU A 167 1.29 -1.76 8.13
CA LEU A 167 1.21 -2.97 8.95
C LEU A 167 1.28 -4.26 8.12
N VAL A 168 0.36 -4.45 7.17
CA VAL A 168 0.25 -5.68 6.38
C VAL A 168 1.49 -5.89 5.52
N SER A 169 1.98 -4.84 4.84
CA SER A 169 3.19 -4.93 4.01
C SER A 169 4.41 -5.35 4.84
N THR A 170 4.67 -4.67 5.96
CA THR A 170 5.89 -4.88 6.75
C THR A 170 5.82 -6.15 7.60
N LEU A 171 4.76 -6.31 8.40
CA LEU A 171 4.61 -7.45 9.31
C LEU A 171 4.27 -8.72 8.53
N GLY A 172 3.41 -8.59 7.51
CA GLY A 172 2.99 -9.71 6.67
C GLY A 172 4.16 -10.30 5.91
N VAL A 173 4.99 -9.49 5.24
CA VAL A 173 6.14 -10.03 4.52
C VAL A 173 7.14 -10.68 5.47
N ASN A 174 7.39 -10.11 6.65
CA ASN A 174 8.28 -10.72 7.62
C ASN A 174 7.76 -12.09 8.06
N PHE A 175 6.45 -12.18 8.33
CA PHE A 175 5.79 -13.44 8.70
C PHE A 175 5.84 -14.49 7.59
N LEU A 176 5.86 -14.10 6.30
CA LEU A 176 6.08 -15.06 5.19
C LEU A 176 7.44 -15.75 5.30
N TYR A 177 8.45 -15.09 5.87
CA TYR A 177 9.77 -15.68 6.12
C TYR A 177 9.82 -16.42 7.46
N SER A 178 9.50 -15.72 8.54
CA SER A 178 9.76 -16.17 9.91
C SER A 178 8.70 -17.10 10.47
N LYS A 179 7.44 -16.97 10.01
CA LYS A 179 6.23 -17.62 10.56
C LYS A 179 6.00 -17.26 12.04
N GLU A 180 6.64 -16.21 12.50
CA GLU A 180 6.65 -15.72 13.87
C GLU A 180 6.30 -14.23 13.86
N PHE A 181 5.66 -13.76 14.92
CA PHE A 181 5.31 -12.35 15.06
C PHE A 181 6.24 -11.68 16.07
N ASP A 182 6.93 -10.63 15.63
CA ASP A 182 7.77 -9.82 16.49
C ASP A 182 7.13 -8.44 16.73
N TRP A 183 6.85 -8.15 18.00
CA TRP A 183 6.23 -6.89 18.42
C TRP A 183 7.12 -5.68 18.15
N ILE A 184 8.44 -5.84 18.12
CA ILE A 184 9.32 -4.68 17.88
C ILE A 184 9.20 -4.17 16.44
N LEU A 185 8.88 -5.06 15.49
CA LEU A 185 8.69 -4.72 14.08
C LEU A 185 7.43 -3.87 13.85
N VAL A 186 6.52 -3.79 14.83
CA VAL A 186 5.35 -2.89 14.77
C VAL A 186 5.79 -1.44 14.71
N LEU A 187 6.88 -1.04 15.40
CA LEU A 187 7.36 0.34 15.39
C LEU A 187 7.69 0.86 13.98
N PRO A 188 8.60 0.22 13.22
CA PRO A 188 8.89 0.66 11.85
C PRO A 188 7.72 0.41 10.89
N ALA A 189 6.86 -0.59 11.13
CA ALA A 189 5.65 -0.80 10.32
C ALA A 189 4.66 0.39 10.45
N VAL A 190 4.44 0.87 11.68
CA VAL A 190 3.62 2.06 11.95
C VAL A 190 4.27 3.31 11.35
N ALA A 191 5.60 3.44 11.43
CA ALA A 191 6.32 4.55 10.82
C ALA A 191 6.12 4.59 9.29
N ILE A 192 6.27 3.46 8.60
CA ILE A 192 5.98 3.35 7.16
C ILE A 192 4.51 3.69 6.88
N GLY A 193 3.58 3.22 7.71
CA GLY A 193 2.17 3.58 7.62
C GLY A 193 1.94 5.09 7.72
N PHE A 194 2.57 5.76 8.68
CA PHE A 194 2.46 7.22 8.84
C PHE A 194 3.03 7.99 7.66
N LEU A 195 4.20 7.59 7.13
CA LEU A 195 4.77 8.22 5.94
C LEU A 195 3.87 8.01 4.71
N SER A 196 3.25 6.82 4.60
CA SER A 196 2.30 6.48 3.54
C SER A 196 1.05 7.36 3.58
N VAL A 197 0.47 7.51 4.77
CA VAL A 197 -0.65 8.43 4.98
C VAL A 197 -0.21 9.88 4.77
N GLY A 198 1.03 10.24 5.12
CA GLY A 198 1.58 11.57 4.89
C GLY A 198 1.57 11.96 3.41
N VAL A 199 1.94 11.03 2.52
CA VAL A 199 1.85 11.23 1.06
C VAL A 199 0.40 11.39 0.60
N LEU A 200 -0.53 10.58 1.13
CA LEU A 200 -1.95 10.71 0.80
C LEU A 200 -2.53 12.05 1.29
N ASN A 201 -2.21 12.45 2.51
CA ASN A 201 -2.65 13.71 3.11
C ASN A 201 -2.14 14.92 2.30
N LEU A 202 -0.87 14.90 1.84
CA LEU A 202 -0.35 15.93 0.93
C LEU A 202 -1.12 15.99 -0.38
N ASN A 203 -1.45 14.84 -0.97
CA ASN A 203 -2.24 14.79 -2.20
C ASN A 203 -3.65 15.35 -1.99
N ASN A 204 -4.31 14.99 -0.89
CA ASN A 204 -5.67 15.44 -0.55
C ASN A 204 -5.68 16.94 -0.17
N MET A 205 -4.62 17.48 0.44
CA MET A 205 -4.47 18.91 0.68
C MET A 205 -4.33 19.69 -0.63
N ARG A 206 -3.51 19.20 -1.57
CA ARG A 206 -3.38 19.83 -2.89
C ARG A 206 -4.72 19.84 -3.64
N ASP A 207 -5.48 18.75 -3.56
CA ASP A 207 -6.70 18.55 -4.34
C ASP A 207 -7.98 18.94 -3.56
N TYR A 208 -7.86 19.69 -2.44
CA TYR A 208 -8.95 19.99 -1.51
C TYR A 208 -10.19 20.61 -2.16
N GLU A 209 -10.03 21.66 -2.98
CA GLU A 209 -11.18 22.33 -3.62
C GLU A 209 -11.89 21.41 -4.61
N SER A 210 -11.14 20.67 -5.44
CA SER A 210 -11.72 19.70 -6.39
C SER A 210 -12.40 18.52 -5.70
N ASP A 211 -11.82 18.00 -4.61
CA ASP A 211 -12.41 16.91 -3.83
C ASP A 211 -13.69 17.37 -3.14
N LYS A 212 -13.72 18.60 -2.61
CA LYS A 212 -14.91 19.20 -2.01
C LYS A 212 -16.04 19.38 -3.02
N MET A 213 -15.76 19.91 -4.21
CA MET A 213 -16.76 20.10 -5.27
C MET A 213 -17.37 18.77 -5.78
N SER A 214 -16.61 17.67 -5.69
CA SER A 214 -17.04 16.35 -6.15
C SER A 214 -17.61 15.45 -5.04
N ASN A 215 -17.90 16.01 -3.86
CA ASN A 215 -18.38 15.28 -2.69
C ASN A 215 -17.45 14.13 -2.25
N LYS A 216 -16.15 14.26 -2.53
CA LYS A 216 -15.12 13.32 -2.09
C LYS A 216 -14.65 13.74 -0.70
N ASN A 217 -15.34 13.23 0.32
CA ASN A 217 -15.14 13.60 1.73
C ASN A 217 -13.90 12.93 2.34
N THR A 218 -12.71 13.28 1.85
CA THR A 218 -11.42 12.86 2.43
C THR A 218 -11.25 13.40 3.87
N VAL A 219 -10.28 12.87 4.62
CA VAL A 219 -9.94 13.40 5.95
C VAL A 219 -9.66 14.90 5.87
N VAL A 220 -8.89 15.34 4.88
CA VAL A 220 -8.58 16.75 4.62
C VAL A 220 -9.84 17.59 4.38
N VAL A 221 -10.79 17.10 3.57
CA VAL A 221 -12.05 17.81 3.34
C VAL A 221 -12.85 17.96 4.63
N LYS A 222 -12.84 16.94 5.50
CA LYS A 222 -13.57 16.96 6.78
C LYS A 222 -12.95 17.88 7.83
N ILE A 223 -11.62 17.91 7.94
CA ILE A 223 -10.92 18.68 8.99
C ILE A 223 -10.45 20.06 8.53
N GLY A 224 -10.43 20.31 7.22
CA GLY A 224 -9.90 21.53 6.61
C GLY A 224 -8.38 21.54 6.45
N VAL A 225 -7.88 22.39 5.55
CA VAL A 225 -6.46 22.45 5.16
C VAL A 225 -5.53 22.78 6.33
N GLU A 226 -5.91 23.71 7.22
CA GLU A 226 -5.06 24.10 8.35
C GLU A 226 -4.89 22.97 9.38
N ALA A 227 -5.95 22.23 9.69
CA ALA A 227 -5.84 21.05 10.55
C ALA A 227 -5.09 19.92 9.85
N ALA A 228 -5.26 19.76 8.52
CA ALA A 228 -4.54 18.77 7.73
C ALA A 228 -3.01 19.02 7.69
N LYS A 229 -2.56 20.28 7.77
CA LYS A 229 -1.13 20.61 7.94
C LYS A 229 -0.60 20.12 9.28
N LYS A 230 -1.33 20.37 10.38
CA LYS A 230 -0.95 19.87 11.73
C LYS A 230 -0.94 18.34 11.77
N TYR A 231 -1.93 17.71 11.14
CA TYR A 231 -1.97 16.27 10.97
C TYR A 231 -0.77 15.74 10.18
N HIS A 232 -0.37 16.44 9.12
CA HIS A 232 0.84 16.09 8.37
C HIS A 232 2.10 16.10 9.25
N TYR A 233 2.30 17.15 10.05
CA TYR A 233 3.43 17.20 10.99
C TYR A 233 3.41 16.06 11.99
N PHE A 234 2.24 15.72 12.54
CA PHE A 234 2.10 14.57 13.43
C PHE A 234 2.54 13.26 12.76
N LEU A 235 2.13 13.02 11.51
CA LEU A 235 2.51 11.82 10.77
C LEU A 235 4.03 11.73 10.56
N ILE A 236 4.67 12.83 10.12
CA ILE A 236 6.11 12.83 9.84
C ILE A 236 6.92 12.72 11.13
N ILE A 237 6.62 13.54 12.15
CA ILE A 237 7.35 13.52 13.42
C ILE A 237 7.14 12.19 14.13
N GLY A 238 5.91 11.68 14.16
CA GLY A 238 5.58 10.38 14.73
C GLY A 238 6.37 9.25 14.05
N ALA A 239 6.48 9.25 12.72
CA ALA A 239 7.26 8.27 12.00
C ALA A 239 8.74 8.33 12.38
N MET A 240 9.33 9.52 12.45
CA MET A 240 10.75 9.69 12.83
C MET A 240 11.02 9.23 14.27
N LEU A 241 10.12 9.55 15.21
CA LEU A 241 10.24 9.11 16.60
C LEU A 241 10.15 7.58 16.71
N LEU A 242 9.22 6.94 16.00
CA LEU A 242 9.06 5.49 16.01
C LEU A 242 10.30 4.77 15.45
N VAL A 243 10.87 5.28 14.34
CA VAL A 243 12.13 4.74 13.79
C VAL A 243 13.29 4.93 14.77
N LEU A 244 13.38 6.07 15.43
CA LEU A 244 14.41 6.33 16.43
C LEU A 244 14.29 5.36 17.62
N ILE A 245 13.07 5.17 18.15
CA ILE A 245 12.80 4.22 19.25
C ILE A 245 13.18 2.80 18.82
N PHE A 246 12.80 2.39 17.61
CA PHE A 246 13.18 1.10 17.04
C PHE A 246 14.70 0.93 16.96
N ALA A 247 15.40 1.92 16.41
CA ALA A 247 16.86 1.88 16.26
C ALA A 247 17.59 1.80 17.61
N ILE A 248 17.13 2.58 18.60
CA ILE A 248 17.66 2.53 19.97
C ILE A 248 17.43 1.13 20.55
N TYR A 249 16.20 0.61 20.47
CA TYR A 249 15.88 -0.70 21.03
C TYR A 249 16.77 -1.81 20.45
N ILE A 250 16.89 -1.85 19.12
CA ILE A 250 17.72 -2.84 18.43
C ILE A 250 19.20 -2.74 18.84
N CYS A 251 19.74 -1.52 18.94
CA CYS A 251 21.13 -1.28 19.31
C CYS A 251 21.45 -1.72 20.75
N PHE A 252 20.54 -1.50 21.70
CA PHE A 252 20.79 -1.80 23.11
C PHE A 252 20.42 -3.22 23.54
N PHE A 253 19.43 -3.85 22.89
CA PHE A 253 18.85 -5.11 23.37
C PHE A 253 19.01 -6.29 22.40
N CYS A 254 19.48 -6.05 21.18
CA CYS A 254 19.60 -7.09 20.15
C CYS A 254 21.02 -7.19 19.54
N SER A 255 21.96 -6.37 20.03
CA SER A 255 23.39 -6.38 19.64
C SER A 255 24.24 -7.17 20.64
#